data_AF-A0A2E7KVT9-F1
#
_entry.id   AF-A0A2E7KVT9-F1
#
_cell.length_a   1.000
_cell.length_b   1.000
_cell.length_c   1.000
_cell.angle_alpha   90.00
_cell.angle_beta   90.00
_cell.angle_gamma   90.00
#
_symmetry.space_group_name_H-M   'P 1'
#
loop_
_entity.id
_entity.type
_entity.pdbx_description
1 polymer ?
#
loop_
_entity_poly.entity_id
_entity_poly.type
_entity_poly.pdbx_seq_one_letter_code
_entity_poly.pdbx_strand_id
1 'polypeptide(L)'
;MKKFNHLLKSFLFVSLFFLINQKVKAIDSYSPWDKEIVALFKAMPVQEEGRLKPMQTVARYKLLRINNSKRLSFPINGEKIKVSATEWLLDCLFRPELAKEMPIFKINNPAVIESIGVKAHSSPRERYSYNEIFMVQDAMKILSERTNKLGEMMNDPDQEESSKKDRRDPINAGLLALKSAVNEFEWAVNAFNFARDGVNVDLGSISEEFQKSQNGKTKISYFVEQFDKIIEIARGPEGKDFIDQISGAFSLLERDTATAGVKDNVSMISLAMFPPQDNKDEEWLKPGYFIEQLTFKSNELTPDERKDFSSWAIPYLISLEQLSRNVSNPDIFKGELQKLSDNVIKIATDREEYKNIKLELFSNEKNLFHWALPFYVMAFLLLAFSWLSPGSRFSRVLVVIVWGMAIFATIALVAGICLRSVMLSRPPISTLYETIPFITAVAVILCLLIEFFDRKGIALASSVVVGIIGIFLAWKFEIKEQRDTLKVLEAVLRSNFWLATHVIAINIRYAAAILARLVAHIFIFSKRLNLGGDDFRKTITRMVYGITCFGLLFALVGTVLGGVWANDSWGRFWGW
;
A
#
# COMPACT_ATOMS: atom_id res chain seq x y z
N MET A 1 38.78 47.43 24.62
CA MET A 1 37.46 47.17 24.00
C MET A 1 37.50 46.52 22.61
N LYS A 2 38.35 46.94 21.65
CA LYS A 2 38.40 46.30 20.30
C LYS A 2 38.84 44.82 20.27
N LYS A 3 39.76 44.38 21.15
CA LYS A 3 40.18 42.96 21.24
C LYS A 3 39.12 42.03 21.84
N PHE A 4 38.25 42.53 22.73
CA PHE A 4 37.19 41.74 23.37
C PHE A 4 36.03 41.45 22.40
N ASN A 5 35.67 42.42 21.53
CA ASN A 5 34.67 42.22 20.48
C ASN A 5 35.12 41.25 19.38
N HIS A 6 36.43 41.10 19.15
CA HIS A 6 36.93 40.16 18.14
C HIS A 6 36.92 38.71 18.65
N LEU A 7 37.22 38.50 19.93
CA LEU A 7 37.09 37.20 20.60
C LEU A 7 35.62 36.79 20.74
N LEU A 8 34.71 37.70 21.10
CA LEU A 8 33.29 37.40 21.20
C LEU A 8 32.67 37.05 19.82
N LYS A 9 33.07 37.75 18.74
CA LYS A 9 32.65 37.43 17.38
C LYS A 9 33.23 36.10 16.88
N SER A 10 34.48 35.78 17.18
CA SER A 10 35.06 34.49 16.83
C SER A 10 34.45 33.33 17.64
N PHE A 11 34.09 33.54 18.90
CA PHE A 11 33.43 32.52 19.73
C PHE A 11 31.98 32.31 19.30
N LEU A 12 31.24 33.38 18.97
CA LEU A 12 29.89 33.30 18.38
C LEU A 12 29.91 32.66 16.99
N PHE A 13 30.93 32.93 16.17
CA PHE A 13 31.03 32.31 14.84
C PHE A 13 31.41 30.83 14.93
N VAL A 14 32.29 30.45 15.86
CA VAL A 14 32.66 29.05 16.11
C VAL A 14 31.51 28.28 16.78
N SER A 15 30.72 28.90 17.68
CA SER A 15 29.53 28.26 18.26
C SER A 15 28.38 28.16 17.25
N LEU A 16 28.20 29.15 16.36
CA LEU A 16 27.25 29.03 15.25
C LEU A 16 27.70 27.97 14.24
N PHE A 17 29.00 27.87 13.95
CA PHE A 17 29.52 26.81 13.06
C PHE A 17 29.38 25.42 13.71
N PHE A 18 29.57 25.29 15.02
CA PHE A 18 29.35 24.02 15.74
C PHE A 18 27.86 23.64 15.84
N LEU A 19 26.95 24.61 16.00
CA LEU A 19 25.51 24.38 15.96
C LEU A 19 24.98 24.11 14.54
N ILE A 20 25.65 24.63 13.51
CA ILE A 20 25.33 24.34 12.10
C ILE A 20 25.93 22.98 11.67
N ASN A 21 27.04 22.53 12.26
CA ASN A 21 27.68 21.23 11.94
C ASN A 21 27.20 20.03 12.77
N GLN A 22 26.31 20.19 13.75
CA GLN A 22 25.61 19.05 14.36
C GLN A 22 24.49 18.48 13.47
N LYS A 23 24.24 19.09 12.30
CA LYS A 23 23.46 18.50 11.21
C LYS A 23 24.37 17.77 10.21
N VAL A 24 25.15 16.79 10.66
CA VAL A 24 25.44 15.66 9.75
C VAL A 24 24.06 15.10 9.41
N LYS A 25 23.56 15.33 8.19
CA LYS A 25 22.19 14.94 7.82
C LYS A 25 22.03 13.48 8.20
N ALA A 26 21.04 13.14 9.01
CA ALA A 26 20.92 11.78 9.57
C ALA A 26 20.97 10.70 8.46
N ILE A 27 20.53 11.05 7.25
CA ILE A 27 20.62 10.21 6.05
C ILE A 27 22.05 9.80 5.64
N ASP A 28 23.07 10.63 5.89
CA ASP A 28 24.47 10.32 5.59
C ASP A 28 25.01 9.21 6.50
N SER A 29 24.34 8.99 7.65
CA SER A 29 24.60 7.90 8.59
C SER A 29 23.68 6.69 8.41
N TYR A 30 22.82 6.68 7.39
CA TYR A 30 21.88 5.59 7.15
C TYR A 30 22.61 4.27 6.89
N SER A 31 22.22 3.24 7.63
CA SER A 31 22.65 1.86 7.42
C SER A 31 21.45 1.00 7.03
N PRO A 32 21.54 0.25 5.91
CA PRO A 32 20.51 -0.72 5.55
C PRO A 32 20.29 -1.75 6.66
N TRP A 33 19.07 -2.26 6.76
CA TRP A 33 18.75 -3.33 7.71
C TRP A 33 19.40 -4.66 7.29
N ASP A 34 19.69 -5.50 8.28
CA ASP A 34 20.12 -6.87 8.03
C ASP A 34 19.03 -7.62 7.22
N LYS A 35 19.45 -8.43 6.24
CA LYS A 35 18.53 -9.11 5.32
C LYS A 35 17.59 -10.07 6.03
N GLU A 36 18.03 -10.70 7.11
CA GLU A 36 17.20 -11.61 7.91
C GLU A 36 16.17 -10.84 8.73
N ILE A 37 16.53 -9.68 9.31
CA ILE A 37 15.55 -8.77 9.97
C ILE A 37 14.46 -8.38 8.97
N VAL A 38 14.85 -7.97 7.76
CA VAL A 38 13.90 -7.60 6.70
C VAL A 38 13.03 -8.80 6.30
N ALA A 39 13.61 -10.01 6.20
CA ALA A 39 12.87 -11.22 5.83
C ALA A 39 11.83 -11.60 6.90
N LEU A 40 12.18 -11.50 8.19
CA LEU A 40 11.25 -11.74 9.30
C LEU A 40 10.10 -10.75 9.27
N PHE A 41 10.41 -9.45 9.26
CA PHE A 41 9.38 -8.42 9.26
C PHE A 41 8.49 -8.50 8.02
N LYS A 42 9.05 -8.77 6.84
CA LYS A 42 8.32 -8.96 5.57
C LYS A 42 7.21 -10.01 5.68
N ALA A 43 7.46 -11.09 6.43
CA ALA A 43 6.57 -12.25 6.53
C ALA A 43 5.53 -12.15 7.66
N MET A 44 5.70 -11.19 8.59
CA MET A 44 4.73 -11.01 9.67
C MET A 44 3.33 -10.72 9.12
N PRO A 45 2.29 -11.38 9.66
CA PRO A 45 0.92 -11.13 9.28
C PRO A 45 0.42 -9.80 9.89
N VAL A 46 -0.42 -9.10 9.12
CA VAL A 46 -1.11 -7.88 9.55
C VAL A 46 -2.46 -7.83 8.87
N GLN A 47 -3.50 -7.41 9.59
CA GLN A 47 -4.83 -7.25 9.03
C GLN A 47 -5.04 -5.82 8.55
N GLU A 48 -5.54 -5.65 7.33
CA GLU A 48 -5.93 -4.34 6.79
C GLU A 48 -7.11 -4.54 5.82
N GLU A 49 -8.15 -3.72 5.97
CA GLU A 49 -9.42 -3.86 5.24
C GLU A 49 -10.09 -5.23 5.45
N GLY A 50 -10.02 -5.77 6.68
CA GLY A 50 -10.63 -7.06 7.06
C GLY A 50 -9.91 -8.31 6.51
N ARG A 51 -8.74 -8.15 5.88
CA ARG A 51 -7.96 -9.27 5.31
C ARG A 51 -6.58 -9.33 5.93
N LEU A 52 -6.19 -10.52 6.39
CA LEU A 52 -4.81 -10.80 6.80
C LEU A 52 -3.90 -10.86 5.57
N LYS A 53 -2.79 -10.13 5.61
CA LYS A 53 -1.83 -10.01 4.51
C LYS A 53 -0.41 -9.87 5.07
N PRO A 54 0.64 -10.19 4.28
CA PRO A 54 2.01 -9.99 4.75
C PRO A 54 2.28 -8.49 4.94
N MET A 55 3.09 -8.15 5.95
CA MET A 55 3.57 -6.80 6.20
C MET A 55 4.19 -6.15 4.96
N GLN A 56 4.82 -6.96 4.09
CA GLN A 56 5.32 -6.51 2.81
C GLN A 56 4.26 -5.81 1.94
N THR A 57 3.06 -6.37 1.86
CA THR A 57 1.99 -5.84 1.01
C THR A 57 1.55 -4.47 1.52
N VAL A 58 1.32 -4.38 2.83
CA VAL A 58 0.98 -3.12 3.50
C VAL A 58 2.06 -2.07 3.22
N ALA A 59 3.32 -2.40 3.48
CA ALA A 59 4.44 -1.49 3.26
C ALA A 59 4.53 -1.02 1.79
N ARG A 60 4.34 -1.93 0.82
CA ARG A 60 4.40 -1.62 -0.62
C ARG A 60 3.33 -0.61 -1.04
N TYR A 61 2.09 -0.77 -0.57
CA TYR A 61 0.99 0.12 -0.96
C TYR A 61 1.03 1.45 -0.20
N LYS A 62 1.40 1.45 1.08
CA LYS A 62 1.67 2.69 1.83
C LYS A 62 2.75 3.54 1.16
N LEU A 63 3.90 2.93 0.83
CA LEU A 63 4.96 3.64 0.13
C LEU A 63 4.52 4.07 -1.29
N LEU A 64 3.70 3.26 -1.99
CA LEU A 64 3.19 3.64 -3.30
C LEU A 64 2.32 4.92 -3.23
N ARG A 65 1.50 5.09 -2.18
CA ARG A 65 0.68 6.31 -1.95
C ARG A 65 1.54 7.55 -1.76
N ILE A 66 2.57 7.45 -0.94
CA ILE A 66 3.43 8.60 -0.56
C ILE A 66 4.43 8.94 -1.69
N ASN A 67 5.04 7.91 -2.28
CA ASN A 67 6.25 8.03 -3.11
C ASN A 67 6.01 7.69 -4.61
N ASN A 68 4.81 7.27 -5.00
CA ASN A 68 4.50 6.77 -6.35
C ASN A 68 5.40 5.61 -6.83
N SER A 69 6.06 4.93 -5.89
CA SER A 69 6.98 3.82 -6.15
C SER A 69 7.03 2.91 -4.94
N LYS A 70 7.11 1.59 -5.18
CA LYS A 70 7.22 0.56 -4.14
C LYS A 70 8.65 0.43 -3.56
N ARG A 71 9.56 1.34 -3.90
CA ARG A 71 10.97 1.41 -3.46
C ARG A 71 11.45 2.86 -3.41
N LEU A 72 12.36 3.13 -2.50
CA LEU A 72 13.11 4.39 -2.42
C LEU A 72 14.53 4.19 -2.95
N SER A 73 15.11 5.27 -3.47
CA SER A 73 16.52 5.28 -3.83
C SER A 73 17.06 6.70 -3.78
N PHE A 74 18.18 6.85 -3.09
CA PHE A 74 18.82 8.13 -2.83
C PHE A 74 20.34 7.94 -2.67
N PRO A 75 21.14 8.97 -3.00
CA PRO A 75 22.58 8.90 -2.83
C PRO A 75 22.97 9.07 -1.36
N ILE A 76 23.95 8.30 -0.89
CA ILE A 76 24.64 8.46 0.40
C ILE A 76 26.13 8.36 0.11
N ASN A 77 26.91 9.38 0.49
CA ASN A 77 28.35 9.43 0.25
C ASN A 77 28.76 9.15 -1.22
N GLY A 78 27.90 9.55 -2.18
CA GLY A 78 28.11 9.32 -3.61
C GLY A 78 27.61 7.96 -4.14
N GLU A 79 27.25 7.01 -3.27
CA GLU A 79 26.70 5.71 -3.67
C GLU A 79 25.17 5.73 -3.64
N LYS A 80 24.54 5.14 -4.67
CA LYS A 80 23.09 5.07 -4.76
C LYS A 80 22.54 3.87 -3.97
N ILE A 81 21.98 4.15 -2.80
CA ILE A 81 21.32 3.13 -1.98
C ILE A 81 19.88 2.92 -2.46
N LYS A 82 19.39 1.69 -2.32
CA LYS A 82 18.01 1.29 -2.63
C LYS A 82 17.38 0.72 -1.37
N VAL A 83 16.27 1.31 -0.96
CA VAL A 83 15.52 0.90 0.23
C VAL A 83 14.19 0.31 -0.23
N SER A 84 13.90 -0.93 0.17
CA SER A 84 12.62 -1.58 -0.10
C SER A 84 11.50 -0.94 0.72
N ALA A 85 10.24 -1.16 0.32
CA ALA A 85 9.11 -0.68 1.11
C ALA A 85 9.11 -1.24 2.55
N THR A 86 9.53 -2.48 2.73
CA THR A 86 9.61 -3.15 4.04
C THR A 86 10.66 -2.49 4.93
N GLU A 87 11.86 -2.22 4.39
CA GLU A 87 12.91 -1.48 5.13
C GLU A 87 12.45 -0.07 5.48
N TRP A 88 11.80 0.63 4.54
CA TRP A 88 11.24 1.96 4.80
C TRP A 88 10.22 1.92 5.95
N LEU A 89 9.33 0.93 5.99
CA LEU A 89 8.36 0.81 7.09
C LEU A 89 9.06 0.50 8.41
N LEU A 90 10.09 -0.36 8.42
CA LEU A 90 10.93 -0.58 9.61
C LEU A 90 11.59 0.74 10.07
N ASP A 91 12.09 1.54 9.14
CA ASP A 91 12.67 2.84 9.45
C ASP A 91 11.63 3.79 10.06
N CYS A 92 10.40 3.85 9.54
CA CYS A 92 9.32 4.63 10.16
C CYS A 92 9.01 4.15 11.59
N LEU A 93 8.91 2.83 11.80
CA LEU A 93 8.49 2.25 13.08
C LEU A 93 9.59 2.24 14.15
N PHE A 94 10.87 2.22 13.77
CA PHE A 94 11.98 2.02 14.72
C PHE A 94 13.09 3.06 14.62
N ARG A 95 13.22 3.75 13.48
CA ARG A 95 14.25 4.78 13.22
C ARG A 95 13.62 6.05 12.62
N PRO A 96 12.59 6.64 13.27
CA PRO A 96 11.79 7.71 12.67
C PRO A 96 12.62 8.94 12.29
N GLU A 97 13.69 9.25 13.03
CA GLU A 97 14.59 10.36 12.72
C GLU A 97 15.33 10.15 11.39
N LEU A 98 15.72 8.91 11.06
CA LEU A 98 16.28 8.59 9.74
C LEU A 98 15.20 8.67 8.66
N ALA A 99 14.00 8.14 8.93
CA ALA A 99 12.88 8.16 7.98
C ALA A 99 12.47 9.60 7.60
N LYS A 100 12.44 10.53 8.56
CA LYS A 100 12.08 11.94 8.33
C LYS A 100 13.06 12.69 7.40
N GLU A 101 14.30 12.21 7.31
CA GLU A 101 15.31 12.75 6.40
C GLU A 101 15.25 12.12 4.99
N MET A 102 14.55 11.00 4.81
CA MET A 102 14.50 10.31 3.51
C MET A 102 13.73 11.12 2.45
N PRO A 103 14.25 11.23 1.21
CA PRO A 103 13.55 11.90 0.12
C PRO A 103 12.40 11.02 -0.39
N ILE A 104 11.20 11.27 0.15
CA ILE A 104 10.04 10.38 0.01
C ILE A 104 8.87 11.02 -0.75
N PHE A 105 8.64 12.33 -0.57
CA PHE A 105 7.49 13.00 -1.16
C PHE A 105 7.76 13.39 -2.61
N LYS A 106 7.01 12.81 -3.54
CA LYS A 106 7.08 13.16 -4.95
C LYS A 106 6.05 14.25 -5.27
N ILE A 107 6.53 15.47 -5.51
CA ILE A 107 5.70 16.61 -5.87
C ILE A 107 5.95 16.95 -7.34
N ASN A 108 4.98 16.63 -8.21
CA ASN A 108 5.15 16.79 -9.67
C ASN A 108 5.04 18.26 -10.13
N ASN A 109 4.34 19.10 -9.37
CA ASN A 109 4.11 20.50 -9.69
C ASN A 109 4.81 21.40 -8.67
N PRO A 110 5.89 22.11 -9.03
CA PRO A 110 6.62 23.03 -8.14
C PRO A 110 5.72 24.07 -7.47
N ALA A 111 4.67 24.54 -8.15
CA ALA A 111 3.76 25.53 -7.58
C ALA A 111 3.06 25.03 -6.30
N VAL A 112 2.92 23.71 -6.11
CA VAL A 112 2.33 23.13 -4.89
C VAL A 112 3.21 23.44 -3.68
N ILE A 113 4.51 23.16 -3.78
CA ILE A 113 5.46 23.27 -2.66
C ILE A 113 5.78 24.75 -2.37
N GLU A 114 5.91 25.56 -3.42
CA GLU A 114 6.12 27.00 -3.32
C GLU A 114 4.93 27.70 -2.64
N SER A 115 3.72 27.21 -2.89
CA SER A 115 2.50 27.79 -2.33
C SER A 115 2.31 27.51 -0.83
N ILE A 116 3.18 26.70 -0.23
CA ILE A 116 3.31 26.53 1.23
C ILE A 116 4.64 27.09 1.77
N GLY A 117 5.34 27.90 0.97
CA GLY A 117 6.57 28.60 1.38
C GLY A 117 7.87 27.79 1.26
N VAL A 118 7.80 26.55 0.77
CA VAL A 118 8.98 25.69 0.60
C VAL A 118 9.58 25.90 -0.79
N LYS A 119 10.90 26.07 -0.86
CA LYS A 119 11.59 26.28 -2.14
C LYS A 119 11.55 25.02 -3.00
N ALA A 120 11.11 25.16 -4.24
CA ALA A 120 11.13 24.04 -5.18
C ALA A 120 12.56 23.61 -5.54
N HIS A 121 12.75 22.30 -5.67
CA HIS A 121 13.93 21.69 -6.27
C HIS A 121 14.06 22.05 -7.74
N SER A 122 15.29 22.05 -8.24
CA SER A 122 15.57 22.37 -9.65
C SER A 122 15.07 21.28 -10.61
N SER A 123 14.98 20.03 -10.15
CA SER A 123 14.53 18.89 -10.94
C SER A 123 13.16 18.39 -10.46
N PRO A 124 12.14 18.29 -11.33
CA PRO A 124 10.83 17.70 -10.98
C PRO A 124 10.88 16.21 -10.61
N ARG A 125 12.04 15.56 -10.74
CA ARG A 125 12.26 14.16 -10.37
C ARG A 125 12.78 14.01 -8.94
N GLU A 126 13.29 15.08 -8.36
CA GLU A 126 13.74 15.10 -6.98
C GLU A 126 12.53 15.02 -6.04
N ARG A 127 12.80 14.52 -4.84
CA ARG A 127 11.78 14.26 -3.82
C ARG A 127 12.17 15.01 -2.57
N TYR A 128 11.15 15.47 -1.86
CA TYR A 128 11.32 16.21 -0.62
C TYR A 128 11.35 15.22 0.55
N SER A 129 12.19 15.50 1.54
CA SER A 129 12.08 14.81 2.83
C SER A 129 11.00 15.46 3.69
N TYR A 130 10.59 14.77 4.76
CA TYR A 130 9.65 15.35 5.71
C TYR A 130 10.27 16.57 6.39
N ASN A 131 11.51 16.46 6.87
CA ASN A 131 12.19 17.57 7.55
C ASN A 131 12.47 18.76 6.63
N GLU A 132 12.64 18.53 5.33
CA GLU A 132 12.76 19.63 4.37
C GLU A 132 11.50 20.51 4.29
N ILE A 133 10.31 19.90 4.40
CA ILE A 133 9.03 20.62 4.42
C ILE A 133 8.74 21.16 5.82
N PHE A 134 8.90 20.31 6.84
CA PHE A 134 8.52 20.58 8.22
C PHE A 134 9.35 21.70 8.87
N MET A 135 10.64 21.80 8.53
CA MET A 135 11.53 22.82 9.11
C MET A 135 11.34 24.20 8.48
N VAL A 136 10.57 24.33 7.40
CA VAL A 136 10.20 25.62 6.83
C VAL A 136 9.09 26.24 7.68
N GLN A 137 9.33 27.47 8.13
CA GLN A 137 8.39 28.19 8.98
C GLN A 137 7.00 28.25 8.36
N ASP A 138 5.99 27.92 9.17
CA ASP A 138 4.56 27.91 8.82
C ASP A 138 4.15 26.95 7.68
N ALA A 139 5.06 26.20 7.04
CA ALA A 139 4.73 25.39 5.87
C ALA A 139 3.63 24.35 6.14
N MET A 140 3.74 23.60 7.24
CA MET A 140 2.72 22.61 7.64
C MET A 140 1.40 23.26 8.06
N LYS A 141 1.48 24.45 8.67
CA LYS A 141 0.30 25.24 9.07
C LYS A 141 -0.46 25.71 7.82
N ILE A 142 0.24 26.34 6.87
CA ILE A 142 -0.33 26.80 5.60
C ILE A 142 -0.91 25.62 4.81
N LEU A 143 -0.19 24.49 4.75
CA LEU A 143 -0.68 23.27 4.12
C LEU A 143 -2.03 22.85 4.74
N SER A 144 -2.10 22.78 6.07
CA SER A 144 -3.32 22.38 6.78
C SER A 144 -4.47 23.37 6.58
N GLU A 145 -4.23 24.68 6.73
CA GLU A 145 -5.24 25.73 6.58
C GLU A 145 -5.85 25.71 5.17
N ARG A 146 -5.00 25.61 4.14
CA ARG A 146 -5.46 25.59 2.74
C ARG A 146 -6.23 24.33 2.42
N THR A 147 -5.79 23.16 2.89
CA THR A 147 -6.50 21.91 2.63
C THR A 147 -7.82 21.82 3.41
N ASN A 148 -7.88 22.37 4.62
CA ASN A 148 -9.12 22.43 5.40
C ASN A 148 -10.15 23.33 4.71
N LYS A 149 -9.73 24.52 4.26
CA LYS A 149 -10.59 25.42 3.48
C LYS A 149 -11.10 24.78 2.20
N LEU A 150 -10.24 24.04 1.48
CA LEU A 150 -10.66 23.26 0.31
C LEU A 150 -11.68 22.18 0.69
N GLY A 151 -11.47 21.47 1.81
CA GLY A 151 -12.41 20.47 2.32
C GLY A 151 -13.77 21.05 2.69
N GLU A 152 -13.81 22.21 3.33
CA GLU A 152 -15.04 22.93 3.67
C GLU A 152 -15.82 23.33 2.41
N MET A 153 -15.15 23.92 1.42
CA MET A 153 -15.76 24.27 0.13
C MET A 153 -16.28 23.05 -0.64
N MET A 154 -15.63 21.89 -0.47
CA MET A 154 -16.04 20.64 -1.13
C MET A 154 -17.27 19.98 -0.49
N ASN A 155 -17.55 20.28 0.76
CA ASN A 155 -18.70 19.72 1.49
C ASN A 155 -19.94 20.62 1.39
N ASP A 156 -19.84 21.77 0.74
CA ASP A 156 -20.95 22.70 0.49
C ASP A 156 -21.82 22.19 -0.69
N PRO A 157 -23.08 21.77 -0.45
CA PRO A 157 -23.97 21.26 -1.49
C PRO A 157 -24.30 22.30 -2.57
N ASP A 158 -24.29 23.59 -2.22
CA ASP A 158 -24.68 24.68 -3.11
C ASP A 158 -23.58 25.03 -4.14
N GLN A 159 -22.38 24.44 -3.98
CA GLN A 159 -21.18 24.73 -4.77
C GLN A 159 -20.58 23.49 -5.45
N GLU A 160 -21.41 22.51 -5.83
CA GLU A 160 -20.92 21.24 -6.38
C GLU A 160 -20.11 21.41 -7.69
N GLU A 161 -20.47 22.35 -8.55
CA GLU A 161 -19.80 22.53 -9.84
C GLU A 161 -18.50 23.35 -9.74
N SER A 162 -18.47 24.39 -8.89
CA SER A 162 -17.25 25.14 -8.56
C SER A 162 -16.25 24.27 -7.80
N SER A 163 -16.70 23.48 -6.82
CA SER A 163 -15.84 22.55 -6.08
C SER A 163 -15.22 21.47 -6.97
N LYS A 164 -15.95 20.94 -7.97
CA LYS A 164 -15.38 20.02 -8.98
C LYS A 164 -14.28 20.68 -9.81
N LYS A 165 -14.43 21.96 -10.14
CA LYS A 165 -13.41 22.73 -10.88
C LYS A 165 -12.18 22.98 -10.00
N ASP A 166 -12.37 23.41 -8.76
CA ASP A 166 -11.28 23.67 -7.82
C ASP A 166 -10.52 22.39 -7.44
N ARG A 167 -11.20 21.24 -7.38
CA ARG A 167 -10.55 19.93 -7.21
C ARG A 167 -9.68 19.54 -8.39
N ARG A 168 -10.05 19.96 -9.60
CA ARG A 168 -9.28 19.66 -10.83
C ARG A 168 -8.13 20.62 -11.05
N ASP A 169 -8.09 21.74 -10.30
CA ASP A 169 -6.93 22.62 -10.31
C ASP A 169 -5.67 21.84 -9.88
N PRO A 170 -4.59 21.85 -10.68
CA PRO A 170 -3.39 21.06 -10.39
C PRO A 170 -2.71 21.41 -9.07
N ILE A 171 -2.83 22.65 -8.58
CA ILE A 171 -2.22 23.09 -7.31
C ILE A 171 -3.05 22.54 -6.16
N ASN A 172 -4.37 22.74 -6.19
CA ASN A 172 -5.26 22.23 -5.14
C ASN A 172 -5.24 20.70 -5.06
N ALA A 173 -5.29 20.00 -6.19
CA ALA A 173 -5.15 18.55 -6.24
C ALA A 173 -3.80 18.10 -5.66
N GLY A 174 -2.73 18.84 -5.96
CA GLY A 174 -1.39 18.60 -5.43
C GLY A 174 -1.29 18.83 -3.92
N LEU A 175 -1.94 19.87 -3.38
CA LEU A 175 -1.97 20.16 -1.94
C LEU A 175 -2.73 19.07 -1.16
N LEU A 176 -3.89 18.65 -1.66
CA LEU A 176 -4.66 17.56 -1.07
C LEU A 176 -3.86 16.24 -1.07
N ALA A 177 -3.20 15.93 -2.19
CA ALA A 177 -2.34 14.75 -2.29
C ALA A 177 -1.13 14.84 -1.34
N LEU A 178 -0.47 16.00 -1.26
CA LEU A 178 0.66 16.22 -0.35
C LEU A 178 0.22 16.09 1.12
N LYS A 179 -0.89 16.70 1.52
CA LYS A 179 -1.41 16.60 2.89
C LYS A 179 -1.80 15.18 3.24
N SER A 180 -2.45 14.46 2.33
CA SER A 180 -2.73 13.04 2.51
C SER A 180 -1.44 12.23 2.70
N ALA A 181 -0.42 12.47 1.89
CA ALA A 181 0.86 11.78 1.99
C ALA A 181 1.61 12.13 3.27
N VAL A 182 1.60 13.40 3.70
CA VAL A 182 2.23 13.86 4.95
C VAL A 182 1.54 13.25 6.16
N ASN A 183 0.21 13.27 6.23
CA ASN A 183 -0.54 12.64 7.32
C ASN A 183 -0.24 11.13 7.37
N GLU A 184 -0.19 10.47 6.21
CA GLU A 184 0.16 9.06 6.14
C GLU A 184 1.60 8.84 6.64
N PHE A 185 2.56 9.67 6.23
CA PHE A 185 3.92 9.55 6.74
C PHE A 185 4.01 9.78 8.25
N GLU A 186 3.34 10.80 8.78
CA GLU A 186 3.31 11.14 10.22
C GLU A 186 2.74 10.00 11.05
N TRP A 187 1.64 9.39 10.64
CA TRP A 187 1.10 8.23 11.34
C TRP A 187 2.09 7.05 11.35
N ALA A 188 2.82 6.82 10.25
CA ALA A 188 3.80 5.74 10.19
C ALA A 188 4.99 5.99 11.11
N VAL A 189 5.55 7.20 11.11
CA VAL A 189 6.70 7.52 11.97
C VAL A 189 6.32 7.61 13.45
N ASN A 190 5.07 7.92 13.78
CA ASN A 190 4.59 8.06 15.16
C ASN A 190 3.91 6.80 15.72
N ALA A 191 3.67 5.77 14.90
CA ALA A 191 2.90 4.58 15.29
C ALA A 191 3.41 3.90 16.57
N PHE A 192 4.72 3.88 16.80
CA PHE A 192 5.36 3.28 17.99
C PHE A 192 5.96 4.32 18.95
N ASN A 193 5.48 5.58 18.96
CA ASN A 193 5.92 6.59 19.93
C ASN A 193 5.74 6.07 21.37
N PHE A 194 4.58 5.49 21.67
CA PHE A 194 4.28 4.91 22.99
C PHE A 194 5.35 3.91 23.47
N ALA A 195 5.95 3.13 22.57
CA ALA A 195 6.96 2.12 22.91
C ALA A 195 8.39 2.71 22.98
N ARG A 196 8.69 3.71 22.15
CA ARG A 196 9.99 4.39 22.10
C ARG A 196 10.17 5.39 23.24
N ASP A 197 9.17 6.24 23.42
CA ASP A 197 9.20 7.33 24.40
C ASP A 197 8.68 6.89 25.77
N GLY A 198 7.82 5.87 25.84
CA GLY A 198 7.11 5.51 27.06
C GLY A 198 6.17 6.62 27.50
N VAL A 199 5.90 6.68 28.81
CA VAL A 199 5.16 7.77 29.43
C VAL A 199 6.16 8.80 29.91
N ASN A 200 5.99 10.05 29.48
CA ASN A 200 6.92 11.16 29.72
C ASN A 200 6.84 11.72 31.15
N VAL A 201 6.86 10.83 32.13
CA VAL A 201 6.84 11.07 33.58
C VAL A 201 7.54 9.89 34.25
N ASP A 202 8.29 10.16 35.33
CA ASP A 202 8.81 9.12 36.22
C ASP A 202 7.90 8.96 37.44
N LEU A 203 7.07 7.92 37.45
CA LEU A 203 6.11 7.69 38.54
C LEU A 203 6.82 7.54 39.90
N GLY A 204 8.00 6.90 39.94
CA GLY A 204 8.77 6.72 41.17
C GLY A 204 9.45 7.98 41.70
N SER A 205 9.48 9.06 40.91
CA SER A 205 9.90 10.40 41.39
C SER A 205 8.74 11.21 41.94
N ILE A 206 7.49 10.84 41.60
CA ILE A 206 6.27 11.51 42.05
C ILE A 206 5.75 10.85 43.33
N SER A 207 5.79 9.51 43.40
CA SER A 207 5.38 8.76 44.59
C SER A 207 6.34 7.60 44.85
N GLU A 208 6.70 7.40 46.12
CA GLU A 208 7.55 6.28 46.57
C GLU A 208 6.90 4.91 46.33
N GLU A 209 5.61 4.90 46.03
CA GLU A 209 4.82 3.71 45.74
C GLU A 209 5.14 3.06 44.38
N PHE A 210 5.89 3.74 43.51
CA PHE A 210 6.27 3.26 42.18
C PHE A 210 7.78 3.08 42.03
N GLN A 211 8.17 2.21 41.10
CA GLN A 211 9.58 2.02 40.76
C GLN A 211 10.12 3.24 40.01
N LYS A 212 11.28 3.74 40.45
CA LYS A 212 12.01 4.79 39.72
C LYS A 212 12.46 4.29 38.36
N SER A 213 12.17 5.06 37.34
CA SER A 213 12.63 4.81 35.99
C SER A 213 14.11 5.14 35.81
N GLN A 214 14.80 4.40 34.95
CA GLN A 214 16.22 4.63 34.68
C GLN A 214 16.50 5.92 33.88
N ASN A 215 15.53 6.38 33.09
CA ASN A 215 15.71 7.47 32.11
C ASN A 215 14.75 8.65 32.34
N GLY A 216 14.13 8.75 33.53
CA GLY A 216 13.11 9.77 33.82
C GLY A 216 11.79 9.59 33.07
N LYS A 217 11.60 8.46 32.39
CA LYS A 217 10.39 8.09 31.65
C LYS A 217 9.94 6.71 32.06
N THR A 218 8.66 6.57 32.37
CA THR A 218 8.05 5.30 32.77
C THR A 218 7.77 4.46 31.53
N LYS A 219 8.05 3.15 31.60
CA LYS A 219 7.73 2.21 30.54
C LYS A 219 6.21 2.12 30.37
N ILE A 220 5.71 2.03 29.13
CA ILE A 220 4.26 1.92 28.91
C ILE A 220 3.71 0.63 29.51
N SER A 221 4.44 -0.49 29.42
CA SER A 221 3.99 -1.78 29.96
C SER A 221 3.82 -1.70 31.47
N TYR A 222 4.77 -1.07 32.17
CA TYR A 222 4.71 -0.86 33.62
C TYR A 222 3.64 0.15 34.00
N PHE A 223 3.51 1.25 33.25
CA PHE A 223 2.46 2.25 33.50
C PHE A 223 1.06 1.63 33.42
N VAL A 224 0.81 0.84 32.39
CA VAL A 224 -0.48 0.16 32.18
C VAL A 224 -0.75 -0.88 33.26
N GLU A 225 0.29 -1.63 33.67
CA GLU A 225 0.20 -2.59 34.78
C GLU A 225 -0.15 -1.92 36.11
N GLN A 226 0.38 -0.71 36.35
CA GLN A 226 0.16 0.04 37.58
C GLN A 226 -1.05 0.98 37.53
N PHE A 227 -1.86 0.95 36.46
CA PHE A 227 -2.89 1.96 36.22
C PHE A 227 -3.94 2.05 37.33
N ASP A 228 -4.35 0.93 37.94
CA ASP A 228 -5.30 0.95 39.06
C ASP A 228 -4.78 1.72 40.27
N LYS A 229 -3.50 1.50 40.58
CA LYS A 229 -2.82 2.18 41.67
C LYS A 229 -2.69 3.68 41.40
N ILE A 230 -2.44 4.05 40.14
CA ILE A 230 -2.44 5.46 39.70
C ILE A 230 -3.81 6.10 39.93
N ILE A 231 -4.91 5.40 39.60
CA ILE A 231 -6.27 5.88 39.84
C ILE A 231 -6.61 5.96 41.34
N GLU A 232 -6.13 5.01 42.15
CA GLU A 232 -6.31 5.02 43.60
C GLU A 232 -5.65 6.25 44.24
N ILE A 233 -4.39 6.53 43.91
CA ILE A 233 -3.66 7.72 44.39
C ILE A 233 -4.33 9.00 43.89
N ALA A 234 -4.76 9.04 42.62
CA ALA A 234 -5.45 10.19 42.03
C ALA A 234 -6.79 10.50 42.71
N ARG A 235 -7.45 9.51 43.34
CA ARG A 235 -8.68 9.69 44.12
C ARG A 235 -8.42 10.02 45.60
N GLY A 236 -7.17 9.89 46.06
CA GLY A 236 -6.77 10.14 47.43
C GLY A 236 -6.68 11.62 47.80
N PRO A 237 -6.31 11.93 49.07
CA PRO A 237 -6.25 13.30 49.59
C PRO A 237 -5.24 14.20 48.84
N GLU A 238 -4.13 13.62 48.38
CA GLU A 238 -3.08 14.32 47.60
C GLU A 238 -3.27 14.15 46.08
N GLY A 239 -4.41 13.60 45.66
CA GLY A 239 -4.66 13.23 44.26
C GLY A 239 -4.62 14.39 43.28
N LYS A 240 -4.97 15.61 43.71
CA LYS A 240 -4.96 16.79 42.84
C LYS A 240 -3.55 17.18 42.39
N ASP A 241 -2.61 17.25 43.32
CA ASP A 241 -1.21 17.60 43.01
C ASP A 241 -0.55 16.48 42.18
N PHE A 242 -0.91 15.22 42.45
CA PHE A 242 -0.49 14.08 41.65
C PHE A 242 -1.00 14.16 40.21
N ILE A 243 -2.30 14.45 40.02
CA ILE A 243 -2.93 14.62 38.69
C ILE A 243 -2.25 15.74 37.91
N ASP A 244 -2.01 16.90 38.55
CA ASP A 244 -1.40 18.05 37.88
C ASP A 244 0.00 17.71 37.33
N GLN A 245 0.78 16.91 38.08
CA GLN A 245 2.11 16.46 37.66
C GLN A 245 2.10 15.45 36.50
N ILE A 246 1.05 14.62 36.37
CA ILE A 246 0.96 13.58 35.33
C ILE A 246 0.12 13.98 34.11
N SER A 247 -0.72 15.01 34.23
CA SER A 247 -1.71 15.42 33.22
C SER A 247 -1.12 15.59 31.81
N GLY A 248 0.01 16.29 31.68
CA GLY A 248 0.68 16.49 30.40
C GLY A 248 1.21 15.18 29.78
N ALA A 249 1.70 14.26 30.59
CA ALA A 249 2.13 12.95 30.13
C ALA A 249 0.95 12.08 29.67
N PHE A 250 -0.20 12.19 30.35
CA PHE A 250 -1.44 11.52 29.97
C PHE A 250 -1.97 12.01 28.62
N SER A 251 -2.04 13.33 28.39
CA SER A 251 -2.51 13.87 27.10
C SER A 251 -1.62 13.45 25.93
N LEU A 252 -0.29 13.39 26.15
CA LEU A 252 0.64 12.87 25.14
C LEU A 252 0.44 11.37 24.90
N LEU A 253 0.27 10.59 25.97
CA LEU A 253 0.00 9.16 25.87
C LEU A 253 -1.31 8.88 25.13
N GLU A 254 -2.37 9.63 25.41
CA GLU A 254 -3.66 9.51 24.73
C GLU A 254 -3.52 9.74 23.22
N ARG A 255 -2.79 10.79 22.82
CA ARG A 255 -2.48 11.05 21.41
C ARG A 255 -1.66 9.93 20.77
N ASP A 256 -0.64 9.44 21.45
CA ASP A 256 0.22 8.37 20.94
C ASP A 256 -0.54 7.04 20.85
N THR A 257 -1.45 6.79 21.80
CA THR A 257 -2.38 5.64 21.80
C THR A 257 -3.34 5.71 20.62
N ALA A 258 -3.95 6.87 20.37
CA ALA A 258 -4.80 7.09 19.21
C ALA A 258 -4.03 6.88 17.89
N THR A 259 -2.76 7.30 17.84
CA THR A 259 -1.89 7.13 16.66
C THR A 259 -1.52 5.68 16.42
N ALA A 260 -1.21 4.93 17.48
CA ALA A 260 -0.97 3.48 17.46
C ALA A 260 -2.21 2.68 17.06
N GLY A 261 -3.39 3.31 17.14
CA GLY A 261 -4.66 2.82 16.67
C GLY A 261 -5.48 2.16 17.77
N VAL A 262 -6.67 2.73 17.99
CA VAL A 262 -7.70 2.20 18.89
C VAL A 262 -8.80 1.49 18.10
N LYS A 263 -9.72 0.80 18.78
CA LYS A 263 -10.76 -0.04 18.14
C LYS A 263 -11.58 0.74 17.10
N ASP A 264 -12.09 1.90 17.51
CA ASP A 264 -13.03 2.70 16.71
C ASP A 264 -12.34 3.72 15.78
N ASN A 265 -11.01 3.83 15.83
CA ASN A 265 -10.29 4.84 15.07
C ASN A 265 -9.68 4.26 13.79
N VAL A 266 -10.08 4.85 12.65
CA VAL A 266 -9.65 4.51 11.30
C VAL A 266 -8.28 5.17 11.03
N SER A 267 -7.29 4.90 11.88
CA SER A 267 -5.90 5.17 11.50
C SER A 267 -5.53 4.19 10.40
N MET A 268 -5.45 4.67 9.15
CA MET A 268 -5.06 3.89 7.97
C MET A 268 -3.65 3.27 8.08
N ILE A 269 -2.91 3.50 9.16
CA ILE A 269 -1.56 2.96 9.39
C ILE A 269 -1.43 2.13 10.66
N SER A 270 -2.39 2.21 11.57
CA SER A 270 -2.41 1.31 12.72
C SER A 270 -2.29 -0.14 12.26
N LEU A 271 -1.19 -0.78 12.64
CA LEU A 271 -0.87 -2.14 12.22
C LEU A 271 -1.63 -3.08 13.16
N ALA A 272 -2.76 -3.62 12.69
CA ALA A 272 -3.45 -4.71 13.35
C ALA A 272 -2.62 -6.00 13.19
N MET A 273 -1.54 -6.08 13.98
CA MET A 273 -0.49 -7.10 13.87
C MET A 273 -0.53 -8.14 15.01
N PHE A 274 -1.49 -8.00 15.92
CA PHE A 274 -1.67 -8.93 17.02
C PHE A 274 -2.95 -9.74 16.80
N PRO A 275 -2.89 -11.08 16.90
CA PRO A 275 -4.09 -11.90 16.81
C PRO A 275 -5.04 -11.56 17.96
N PRO A 276 -6.35 -11.79 17.84
CA PRO A 276 -7.26 -11.60 18.97
C PRO A 276 -7.07 -12.68 20.04
N GLN A 277 -7.55 -12.40 21.25
CA GLN A 277 -7.48 -13.33 22.38
C GLN A 277 -8.43 -14.52 22.21
N ASP A 278 -9.66 -14.29 21.73
CA ASP A 278 -10.62 -15.35 21.39
C ASP A 278 -10.40 -15.84 19.96
N ASN A 279 -10.51 -17.16 19.77
CA ASN A 279 -10.49 -17.80 18.46
C ASN A 279 -11.74 -17.50 17.61
N LYS A 280 -12.82 -17.03 18.22
CA LYS A 280 -14.05 -16.61 17.51
C LYS A 280 -13.94 -15.23 16.89
N ASP A 281 -13.08 -14.37 17.42
CA ASP A 281 -12.89 -13.02 16.90
C ASP A 281 -12.05 -13.07 15.63
N GLU A 282 -12.53 -12.47 14.55
CA GLU A 282 -11.80 -12.39 13.28
C GLU A 282 -10.90 -11.15 13.19
N GLU A 283 -11.11 -10.15 14.06
CA GLU A 283 -10.41 -8.88 14.02
C GLU A 283 -9.11 -8.93 14.82
N TRP A 284 -8.00 -8.69 14.12
CA TRP A 284 -6.69 -8.53 14.71
C TRP A 284 -6.58 -7.16 15.35
N LEU A 285 -5.83 -7.10 16.44
CA LEU A 285 -5.77 -5.95 17.32
C LEU A 285 -4.54 -5.09 17.05
N LYS A 286 -4.74 -3.78 17.25
CA LYS A 286 -3.73 -2.73 17.12
C LYS A 286 -3.09 -2.48 18.49
N PRO A 287 -1.81 -2.09 18.56
CA PRO A 287 -1.15 -1.83 19.84
C PRO A 287 -1.85 -0.75 20.69
N GLY A 288 -2.42 0.27 20.07
CA GLY A 288 -3.14 1.34 20.80
C GLY A 288 -4.38 0.83 21.54
N TYR A 289 -5.06 -0.19 21.01
CA TYR A 289 -6.21 -0.81 21.69
C TYR A 289 -5.84 -1.42 23.04
N PHE A 290 -4.64 -2.01 23.16
CA PHE A 290 -4.18 -2.59 24.42
C PHE A 290 -4.03 -1.52 25.50
N ILE A 291 -3.43 -0.38 25.14
CA ILE A 291 -3.23 0.73 26.05
C ILE A 291 -4.60 1.30 26.43
N GLU A 292 -5.44 1.61 25.45
CA GLU A 292 -6.76 2.19 25.68
C GLU A 292 -7.63 1.32 26.61
N GLN A 293 -7.73 0.02 26.35
CA GLN A 293 -8.54 -0.89 27.16
C GLN A 293 -8.02 -1.07 28.58
N LEU A 294 -6.70 -1.06 28.77
CA LEU A 294 -6.12 -1.20 30.10
C LEU A 294 -6.00 0.13 30.86
N THR A 295 -6.28 1.27 30.21
CA THR A 295 -6.24 2.61 30.82
C THR A 295 -7.57 3.36 30.68
N PHE A 296 -7.76 4.09 29.58
CA PHE A 296 -8.85 5.04 29.35
C PHE A 296 -10.25 4.40 29.31
N LYS A 297 -10.32 3.11 28.96
CA LYS A 297 -11.54 2.28 28.93
C LYS A 297 -11.50 1.12 29.93
N SER A 298 -10.66 1.22 30.96
CA SER A 298 -10.50 0.18 31.98
C SER A 298 -11.80 -0.17 32.73
N ASN A 299 -12.80 0.72 32.70
CA ASN A 299 -14.13 0.51 33.28
C ASN A 299 -15.07 -0.36 32.41
N GLU A 300 -14.70 -0.66 31.16
CA GLU A 300 -15.48 -1.54 30.27
C GLU A 300 -15.26 -3.03 30.59
N LEU A 301 -14.20 -3.37 31.32
CA LEU A 301 -13.84 -4.72 31.72
C LEU A 301 -14.13 -4.96 33.20
N THR A 302 -14.64 -6.15 33.54
CA THR A 302 -14.66 -6.60 34.93
C THR A 302 -13.22 -6.82 35.44
N PRO A 303 -12.98 -6.83 36.77
CA PRO A 303 -11.64 -7.07 37.31
C PRO A 303 -10.98 -8.37 36.83
N ASP A 304 -11.77 -9.45 36.67
CA ASP A 304 -11.28 -10.74 36.18
C ASP A 304 -10.94 -10.71 34.68
N GLU A 305 -11.82 -10.13 33.86
CA GLU A 305 -11.57 -9.95 32.42
C GLU A 305 -10.35 -9.07 32.17
N ARG A 306 -10.17 -8.01 32.96
CA ARG A 306 -8.99 -7.15 32.85
C ARG A 306 -7.72 -7.88 33.22
N LYS A 307 -7.75 -8.71 34.27
CA LYS A 307 -6.58 -9.51 34.67
C LYS A 307 -6.17 -10.47 33.56
N ASP A 308 -7.15 -11.15 32.96
CA ASP A 308 -6.93 -12.05 31.83
C ASP A 308 -6.38 -11.28 30.61
N PHE A 309 -7.06 -10.21 30.19
CA PHE A 309 -6.63 -9.36 29.07
C PHE A 309 -5.24 -8.75 29.29
N SER A 310 -4.93 -8.28 30.50
CA SER A 310 -3.63 -7.74 30.88
C SER A 310 -2.51 -8.78 30.75
N SER A 311 -2.75 -10.00 31.24
CA SER A 311 -1.78 -11.11 31.14
C SER A 311 -1.45 -11.48 29.70
N TRP A 312 -2.42 -11.28 28.80
CA TRP A 312 -2.31 -11.54 27.38
C TRP A 312 -1.69 -10.36 26.59
N ALA A 313 -2.08 -9.12 26.87
CA ALA A 313 -1.71 -7.93 26.11
C ALA A 313 -0.34 -7.34 26.50
N ILE A 314 0.02 -7.33 27.79
CA ILE A 314 1.26 -6.72 28.29
C ILE A 314 2.53 -7.34 27.64
N PRO A 315 2.64 -8.66 27.44
CA PRO A 315 3.79 -9.25 26.76
C PRO A 315 4.06 -8.67 25.36
N TYR A 316 3.02 -8.29 24.61
CA TYR A 316 3.17 -7.64 23.31
C TYR A 316 3.68 -6.20 23.45
N LEU A 317 3.19 -5.44 24.43
CA LEU A 317 3.71 -4.10 24.72
C LEU A 317 5.19 -4.17 25.11
N ILE A 318 5.58 -5.12 25.98
CA ILE A 318 6.97 -5.36 26.36
C ILE A 318 7.83 -5.67 25.12
N SER A 319 7.34 -6.51 24.22
CA SER A 319 8.07 -6.87 22.98
C SER A 319 8.34 -5.64 22.10
N LEU A 320 7.34 -4.78 21.91
CA LEU A 320 7.49 -3.54 21.14
C LEU A 320 8.46 -2.55 21.80
N GLU A 321 8.42 -2.43 23.13
CA GLU A 321 9.38 -1.61 23.86
C GLU A 321 10.82 -2.14 23.74
N GLN A 322 11.02 -3.46 23.87
CA GLN A 322 12.32 -4.09 23.74
C GLN A 322 12.90 -3.91 22.34
N LEU A 323 12.08 -4.11 21.31
CA LEU A 323 12.45 -3.80 19.92
C LEU A 323 12.86 -2.34 19.76
N SER A 324 12.04 -1.42 20.27
CA SER A 324 12.26 0.02 20.18
C SER A 324 13.55 0.48 20.89
N ARG A 325 13.93 -0.15 22.00
CA ARG A 325 15.17 0.19 22.75
C ARG A 325 16.42 -0.42 22.13
N ASN A 326 16.31 -1.59 21.51
CA ASN A 326 17.46 -2.35 21.02
C ASN A 326 17.75 -2.15 19.53
N VAL A 327 17.13 -1.17 18.86
CA VAL A 327 17.33 -0.86 17.44
C VAL A 327 18.79 -0.66 17.05
N SER A 328 19.61 -0.14 17.97
CA SER A 328 21.05 0.08 17.78
C SER A 328 21.90 -1.20 17.87
N ASN A 329 21.35 -2.31 18.36
CA ASN A 329 22.01 -3.61 18.47
C ASN A 329 21.31 -4.65 17.57
N PRO A 330 21.77 -4.86 16.33
CA PRO A 330 21.08 -5.70 15.35
C PRO A 330 20.84 -7.14 15.80
N ASP A 331 21.77 -7.76 16.52
CA ASP A 331 21.63 -9.15 16.95
C ASP A 331 20.53 -9.32 18.01
N ILE A 332 20.50 -8.42 19.00
CA ILE A 332 19.43 -8.40 20.01
C ILE A 332 18.10 -8.05 19.35
N PHE A 333 18.05 -7.03 18.50
CA PHE A 333 16.84 -6.63 17.80
C PHE A 333 16.26 -7.78 16.96
N LYS A 334 17.11 -8.49 16.22
CA LYS A 334 16.73 -9.66 15.44
C LYS A 334 16.16 -10.76 16.32
N GLY A 335 16.81 -11.06 17.45
CA GLY A 335 16.35 -12.05 18.42
C GLY A 335 14.96 -11.72 18.97
N GLU A 336 14.71 -10.48 19.34
CA GLU A 336 13.39 -10.05 19.84
C GLU A 336 12.33 -10.03 18.73
N LEU A 337 12.69 -9.62 17.51
CA LEU A 337 11.77 -9.63 16.37
C LEU A 337 11.39 -11.05 15.99
N GLN A 338 12.36 -11.98 16.03
CA GLN A 338 12.14 -13.40 15.77
C GLN A 338 11.14 -13.98 16.77
N LYS A 339 11.33 -13.74 18.08
CA LYS A 339 10.39 -14.21 19.12
C LYS A 339 8.98 -13.69 18.89
N LEU A 340 8.84 -12.39 18.62
CA LEU A 340 7.54 -11.77 18.34
C LEU A 340 6.90 -12.38 17.09
N SER A 341 7.67 -12.47 16.00
CA SER A 341 7.23 -13.06 14.73
C SER A 341 6.79 -14.50 14.89
N ASP A 342 7.57 -15.33 15.58
CA ASP A 342 7.27 -16.75 15.79
C ASP A 342 6.00 -16.93 16.61
N ASN A 343 5.81 -16.13 17.66
CA ASN A 343 4.59 -16.18 18.46
C ASN A 343 3.35 -15.84 17.61
N VAL A 344 3.39 -14.72 16.89
CA VAL A 344 2.28 -14.25 16.06
C VAL A 344 1.99 -15.23 14.91
N ILE A 345 3.02 -15.74 14.23
CA ILE A 345 2.87 -16.70 13.12
C ILE A 345 2.32 -18.04 13.63
N LYS A 346 2.75 -18.49 14.81
CA LYS A 346 2.24 -19.72 15.42
C LYS A 346 0.73 -19.61 15.63
N ILE A 347 0.27 -18.55 16.31
CA ILE A 347 -1.16 -18.31 16.55
C ILE A 347 -1.93 -18.22 15.22
N ALA A 348 -1.43 -17.47 14.25
CA ALA A 348 -2.06 -17.37 12.93
C ALA A 348 -2.09 -18.70 12.16
N THR A 349 -1.13 -19.58 12.39
CA THR A 349 -1.07 -20.91 11.76
C THR A 349 -2.07 -21.87 12.43
N ASP A 350 -2.15 -21.85 13.76
CA ASP A 350 -3.10 -22.65 14.55
C ASP A 350 -4.55 -22.27 14.20
N ARG A 351 -4.79 -21.02 13.79
CA ARG A 351 -6.08 -20.49 13.30
C ARG A 351 -6.32 -20.70 11.79
N GLU A 352 -5.41 -21.35 11.07
CA GLU A 352 -5.43 -21.53 9.60
C GLU A 352 -5.37 -20.23 8.76
N GLU A 353 -5.13 -19.08 9.38
CA GLU A 353 -5.10 -17.76 8.73
C GLU A 353 -3.77 -17.49 7.98
N TYR A 354 -2.68 -18.18 8.35
CA TYR A 354 -1.35 -17.91 7.80
C TYR A 354 -1.10 -18.49 6.40
N LYS A 355 -1.95 -19.40 5.91
CA LYS A 355 -1.75 -20.13 4.64
C LYS A 355 -1.60 -19.18 3.44
N ASN A 356 -2.43 -18.15 3.37
CA ASN A 356 -2.45 -17.21 2.25
C ASN A 356 -1.29 -16.22 2.27
N ILE A 357 -0.66 -15.99 3.42
CA ILE A 357 0.47 -15.07 3.58
C ILE A 357 1.67 -15.55 2.75
N LYS A 358 2.04 -16.83 2.86
CA LYS A 358 3.16 -17.41 2.10
C LYS A 358 2.92 -17.35 0.59
N LEU A 359 1.69 -17.63 0.15
CA LEU A 359 1.30 -17.54 -1.25
C LEU A 359 1.40 -16.10 -1.76
N GLU A 360 1.00 -15.11 -0.96
CA GLU A 360 1.03 -13.70 -1.34
C GLU A 360 2.46 -13.20 -1.45
N LEU A 361 3.35 -13.58 -0.53
CA LEU A 361 4.79 -13.30 -0.61
C LEU A 361 5.40 -13.87 -1.90
N PHE A 362 5.07 -15.13 -2.24
CA PHE A 362 5.52 -15.75 -3.48
C PHE A 362 5.01 -15.01 -4.72
N SER A 363 3.73 -14.68 -4.76
CA SER A 363 3.10 -13.90 -5.84
C SER A 363 3.76 -12.53 -6.01
N ASN A 364 3.99 -11.84 -4.90
CA ASN A 364 4.60 -10.51 -4.84
C ASN A 364 6.06 -10.49 -5.32
N GLU A 365 6.80 -11.57 -5.07
CA GLU A 365 8.19 -11.74 -5.48
C GLU A 365 8.29 -12.11 -6.96
N LYS A 366 7.51 -13.10 -7.41
CA LYS A 366 7.50 -13.53 -8.82
C LYS A 366 6.90 -12.48 -9.73
N ASN A 367 5.91 -11.72 -9.25
CA ASN A 367 5.27 -10.62 -9.94
C ASN A 367 4.87 -10.96 -11.39
N LEU A 368 4.14 -12.07 -11.55
CA LEU A 368 3.89 -12.73 -12.84
C LEU A 368 3.30 -11.80 -13.92
N PHE A 369 2.39 -10.90 -13.54
CA PHE A 369 1.80 -9.93 -14.47
C PHE A 369 2.84 -8.96 -15.05
N HIS A 370 3.78 -8.49 -14.24
CA HIS A 370 4.82 -7.58 -14.71
C HIS A 370 5.81 -8.28 -15.64
N TRP A 371 6.08 -9.57 -15.42
CA TRP A 371 6.93 -10.36 -16.31
C TRP A 371 6.26 -10.72 -17.64
N ALA A 372 4.93 -10.81 -17.71
CA ALA A 372 4.25 -11.07 -18.97
C ALA A 372 4.47 -9.96 -20.02
N LEU A 373 4.57 -8.69 -19.57
CA LEU A 373 4.73 -7.53 -20.46
C LEU A 373 5.99 -7.58 -21.35
N PRO A 374 7.22 -7.79 -20.84
CA PRO A 374 8.42 -7.86 -21.69
C PRO A 374 8.37 -9.01 -22.69
N PHE A 375 7.74 -10.15 -22.36
CA PHE A 375 7.56 -11.24 -23.32
C PHE A 375 6.63 -10.85 -24.46
N TYR A 376 5.50 -10.18 -24.18
CA TYR A 376 4.66 -9.63 -25.24
C TYR A 376 5.39 -8.56 -26.07
N VAL A 377 6.12 -7.63 -25.44
CA VAL A 377 6.88 -6.61 -26.17
C VAL A 377 7.94 -7.24 -27.06
N MET A 378 8.68 -8.23 -26.56
CA MET A 378 9.69 -8.94 -27.36
C MET A 378 9.05 -9.74 -28.51
N ALA A 379 7.93 -10.43 -28.25
CA ALA A 379 7.15 -11.11 -29.28
C ALA A 379 6.70 -10.14 -30.38
N PHE A 380 6.33 -8.91 -30.04
CA PHE A 380 5.94 -7.89 -31.00
C PHE A 380 7.11 -7.49 -31.90
N LEU A 381 8.27 -7.23 -31.30
CA LEU A 381 9.48 -6.86 -32.04
C LEU A 381 9.92 -7.99 -32.96
N LEU A 382 9.98 -9.24 -32.48
CA LEU A 382 10.36 -10.40 -33.29
C LEU A 382 9.36 -10.65 -34.42
N LEU A 383 8.06 -10.44 -34.18
CA LEU A 383 7.05 -10.53 -35.23
C LEU A 383 7.25 -9.46 -36.31
N ALA A 384 7.56 -8.22 -35.93
CA ALA A 384 7.89 -7.16 -36.87
C ALA A 384 9.17 -7.48 -37.69
N PHE A 385 10.22 -8.02 -37.05
CA PHE A 385 11.44 -8.47 -37.74
C PHE A 385 11.18 -9.62 -38.72
N SER A 386 10.22 -10.49 -38.41
CA SER A 386 9.83 -11.59 -39.30
C SER A 386 9.29 -11.11 -40.65
N TRP A 387 8.76 -9.89 -40.71
CA TRP A 387 8.24 -9.26 -41.92
C TRP A 387 9.32 -8.68 -42.83
N LEU A 388 10.57 -8.53 -42.37
CA LEU A 388 11.67 -8.05 -43.21
C LEU A 388 12.15 -9.10 -44.23
N SER A 389 11.89 -10.40 -43.97
CA SER A 389 12.22 -11.48 -44.89
C SER A 389 11.10 -12.53 -44.94
N PRO A 390 9.92 -12.19 -45.48
CA PRO A 390 8.77 -13.08 -45.51
C PRO A 390 9.08 -14.42 -46.20
N GLY A 391 8.66 -15.54 -45.62
CA GLY A 391 8.82 -16.89 -46.20
C GLY A 391 10.19 -17.55 -46.01
N SER A 392 11.20 -16.81 -45.54
CA SER A 392 12.53 -17.37 -45.23
C SER A 392 12.48 -18.38 -44.07
N ARG A 393 13.50 -19.25 -43.97
CA ARG A 393 13.67 -20.14 -42.79
C ARG A 393 13.78 -19.31 -41.51
N PHE A 394 14.45 -18.17 -41.58
CA PHE A 394 14.61 -17.22 -40.48
C PHE A 394 13.26 -16.68 -39.98
N SER A 395 12.42 -16.17 -40.88
CA SER A 395 11.08 -15.67 -40.54
C SER A 395 10.19 -16.75 -39.91
N ARG A 396 10.24 -17.99 -40.42
CA ARG A 396 9.52 -19.12 -39.81
C ARG A 396 9.97 -19.43 -38.39
N VAL A 397 11.28 -19.44 -38.14
CA VAL A 397 11.83 -19.64 -36.78
C VAL A 397 11.38 -18.51 -35.84
N LEU A 398 11.42 -17.25 -36.30
CA LEU A 398 10.94 -16.12 -35.51
C LEU A 398 9.47 -16.26 -35.13
N VAL A 399 8.60 -16.63 -36.08
CA VAL A 399 7.16 -16.80 -35.80
C VAL A 399 6.90 -17.91 -34.77
N VAL A 400 7.68 -19.01 -34.80
CA VAL A 400 7.59 -20.07 -33.78
C VAL A 400 8.01 -19.55 -32.40
N ILE A 401 9.08 -18.74 -32.34
CA ILE A 401 9.52 -18.11 -31.09
C ILE A 401 8.43 -17.14 -30.56
N VAL A 402 7.82 -16.35 -31.45
CA VAL A 402 6.71 -15.44 -31.10
C VAL A 402 5.54 -16.20 -30.50
N TRP A 403 5.17 -17.34 -31.08
CA TRP A 403 4.16 -18.25 -30.52
C TRP A 403 4.53 -18.73 -29.13
N GLY A 404 5.77 -19.22 -28.95
CA GLY A 404 6.26 -19.67 -27.65
C GLY A 404 6.23 -18.56 -26.59
N MET A 405 6.64 -17.34 -26.95
CA MET A 405 6.60 -16.18 -26.06
C MET A 405 5.18 -15.75 -25.70
N ALA A 406 4.28 -15.69 -26.68
CA ALA A 406 2.88 -15.32 -26.45
C ALA A 406 2.18 -16.35 -25.55
N ILE A 407 2.38 -17.65 -25.79
CA ILE A 407 1.85 -18.73 -24.94
C ILE A 407 2.43 -18.62 -23.52
N PHE A 408 3.75 -18.48 -23.38
CA PHE A 408 4.38 -18.36 -22.08
C PHE A 408 3.86 -17.15 -21.28
N ALA A 409 3.77 -15.99 -21.92
CA ALA A 409 3.21 -14.78 -21.31
C ALA A 409 1.74 -14.96 -20.91
N THR A 410 0.95 -15.66 -21.74
CA THR A 410 -0.44 -16.00 -21.44
C THR A 410 -0.55 -16.95 -20.24
N ILE A 411 0.30 -17.98 -20.17
CA ILE A 411 0.34 -18.91 -19.03
C ILE A 411 0.70 -18.16 -17.74
N ALA A 412 1.71 -17.29 -17.78
CA ALA A 412 2.08 -16.47 -16.62
C ALA A 412 0.94 -15.57 -16.16
N LEU A 413 0.20 -14.98 -17.11
CA LEU A 413 -0.99 -14.17 -16.84
C LEU A 413 -2.11 -14.99 -16.20
N VAL A 414 -2.46 -16.14 -16.77
CA VAL A 414 -3.49 -17.04 -16.21
C VAL A 414 -3.08 -17.56 -14.83
N ALA A 415 -1.82 -17.97 -14.65
CA ALA A 415 -1.30 -18.42 -13.36
C ALA A 415 -1.40 -17.32 -12.29
N GLY A 416 -1.08 -16.06 -12.65
CA GLY A 416 -1.25 -14.93 -11.74
C GLY A 416 -2.71 -14.69 -11.35
N ILE A 417 -3.65 -14.83 -12.30
CA ILE A 417 -5.09 -14.74 -12.03
C ILE A 417 -5.52 -15.87 -11.09
N CYS A 418 -5.18 -17.13 -11.39
CA CYS A 418 -5.51 -18.28 -10.55
C CYS A 418 -4.96 -18.16 -9.13
N LEU A 419 -3.72 -17.68 -8.98
CA LEU A 419 -3.09 -17.47 -7.68
C LEU A 419 -3.88 -16.46 -6.83
N ARG A 420 -4.39 -15.38 -7.44
CA ARG A 420 -5.28 -14.43 -6.76
C ARG A 420 -6.62 -15.06 -6.40
N SER A 421 -7.15 -15.93 -7.26
CA SER A 421 -8.39 -16.66 -6.96
C SER A 421 -8.27 -17.52 -5.71
N VAL A 422 -7.14 -18.23 -5.56
CA VAL A 422 -6.84 -19.04 -4.38
C VAL A 422 -6.73 -18.16 -3.13
N MET A 423 -6.02 -17.02 -3.21
CA MET A 423 -5.86 -16.10 -2.07
C MET A 423 -7.19 -15.53 -1.58
N LEU A 424 -8.08 -15.19 -2.50
CA LEU A 424 -9.38 -14.58 -2.19
C LEU A 424 -10.48 -15.62 -1.98
N SER A 425 -10.20 -16.91 -2.18
CA SER A 425 -11.18 -18.02 -2.16
C SER A 425 -12.42 -17.75 -3.02
N ARG A 426 -12.24 -17.05 -4.14
CA ARG A 426 -13.30 -16.63 -5.07
C ARG A 426 -12.73 -16.29 -6.45
N PRO A 427 -13.55 -16.23 -7.51
CA PRO A 427 -13.11 -15.76 -8.81
C PRO A 427 -12.54 -14.32 -8.77
N PRO A 428 -11.37 -14.05 -9.35
CA PRO A 428 -10.68 -12.76 -9.29
C PRO A 428 -11.10 -11.87 -10.45
N ILE A 429 -12.36 -11.42 -10.43
CA ILE A 429 -13.01 -10.60 -11.48
C ILE A 429 -13.97 -9.59 -10.85
N SER A 430 -13.69 -9.22 -9.61
CA SER A 430 -14.59 -8.41 -8.80
C SER A 430 -14.25 -6.94 -8.80
N THR A 431 -13.00 -6.62 -9.15
CA THR A 431 -12.50 -5.24 -9.21
C THR A 431 -12.15 -4.89 -10.64
N LEU A 432 -12.15 -3.59 -10.95
CA LEU A 432 -11.67 -3.10 -12.26
C LEU A 432 -10.23 -3.55 -12.53
N TYR A 433 -9.36 -3.58 -11.51
CA TYR A 433 -8.00 -4.08 -11.65
C TYR A 433 -7.99 -5.54 -12.10
N GLU A 434 -8.77 -6.40 -11.45
CA GLU A 434 -8.82 -7.84 -11.74
C GLU A 434 -9.40 -8.16 -13.12
N THR A 435 -10.42 -7.39 -13.51
CA THR A 435 -11.10 -7.53 -14.79
C THR A 435 -10.18 -7.25 -15.98
N ILE A 436 -9.23 -6.31 -15.88
CA ILE A 436 -8.33 -5.96 -16.99
C ILE A 436 -7.41 -7.13 -17.40
N PRO A 437 -6.61 -7.75 -16.50
CA PRO A 437 -5.84 -8.97 -16.78
C PRO A 437 -6.70 -10.12 -17.27
N PHE A 438 -7.90 -10.32 -16.70
CA PHE A 438 -8.79 -11.40 -17.11
C PHE A 438 -9.27 -11.25 -18.55
N ILE A 439 -9.82 -10.08 -18.90
CA ILE A 439 -10.22 -9.77 -20.27
C ILE A 439 -9.05 -9.91 -21.24
N THR A 440 -7.86 -9.45 -20.83
CA THR A 440 -6.63 -9.57 -21.61
C THR A 440 -6.30 -11.03 -21.88
N ALA A 441 -6.31 -11.89 -20.86
CA ALA A 441 -6.03 -13.31 -20.99
C ALA A 441 -7.01 -13.99 -21.96
N VAL A 442 -8.31 -13.76 -21.79
CA VAL A 442 -9.34 -14.34 -22.66
C VAL A 442 -9.18 -13.87 -24.11
N ALA A 443 -8.93 -12.58 -24.34
CA ALA A 443 -8.76 -12.04 -25.69
C ALA A 443 -7.50 -12.60 -26.37
N VAL A 444 -6.39 -12.73 -25.65
CA VAL A 444 -5.16 -13.34 -26.17
C VAL A 444 -5.36 -14.83 -26.46
N ILE A 445 -6.01 -15.57 -25.57
CA ILE A 445 -6.35 -16.99 -25.80
C ILE A 445 -7.21 -17.13 -27.06
N LEU A 446 -8.24 -16.28 -27.23
CA LEU A 446 -9.09 -16.32 -28.41
C LEU A 446 -8.29 -16.03 -29.69
N CYS A 447 -7.36 -15.08 -29.65
CA CYS A 447 -6.45 -14.83 -30.77
C CYS A 447 -5.57 -16.03 -31.09
N LEU A 448 -4.96 -16.65 -30.09
CA LEU A 448 -4.11 -17.82 -30.28
C LEU A 448 -4.92 -19.00 -30.83
N LEU A 449 -6.16 -19.21 -30.38
CA LEU A 449 -7.06 -20.21 -30.94
C LEU A 449 -7.40 -19.93 -32.41
N ILE A 450 -7.75 -18.68 -32.75
CA ILE A 450 -8.03 -18.30 -34.15
C ILE A 450 -6.79 -18.50 -35.02
N GLU A 451 -5.61 -18.09 -34.55
CA GLU A 451 -4.35 -18.28 -35.28
C GLU A 451 -4.03 -19.76 -35.50
N PHE A 452 -4.33 -20.62 -34.52
CA PHE A 452 -4.10 -22.05 -34.63
C PHE A 452 -4.86 -22.68 -35.82
N PHE A 453 -6.09 -22.23 -36.07
CA PHE A 453 -6.93 -22.69 -37.17
C PHE A 453 -6.66 -21.98 -38.50
N ASP A 454 -6.60 -20.65 -38.52
CA ASP A 454 -6.48 -19.88 -39.77
C ASP A 454 -5.03 -19.74 -40.25
N ARG A 455 -4.04 -19.70 -39.34
CA ARG A 455 -2.59 -19.60 -39.62
C ARG A 455 -2.17 -18.47 -40.58
N LYS A 456 -2.88 -17.35 -40.52
CA LYS A 456 -2.65 -16.17 -41.40
C LYS A 456 -1.82 -15.06 -40.75
N GLY A 457 -1.37 -15.21 -39.51
CA GLY A 457 -0.54 -14.26 -38.76
C GLY A 457 -1.28 -13.06 -38.17
N ILE A 458 -2.50 -12.76 -38.63
CA ILE A 458 -3.30 -11.60 -38.17
C ILE A 458 -3.69 -11.75 -36.70
N ALA A 459 -4.11 -12.94 -36.31
CA ALA A 459 -4.55 -13.20 -34.96
C ALA A 459 -3.35 -13.27 -34.00
N LEU A 460 -2.22 -13.82 -34.44
CA LEU A 460 -0.95 -13.74 -33.68
C LEU A 460 -0.54 -12.30 -33.41
N ALA A 461 -0.55 -11.43 -34.44
CA ALA A 461 -0.22 -10.02 -34.27
C ALA A 461 -1.18 -9.31 -33.30
N SER A 462 -2.47 -9.59 -33.43
CA SER A 462 -3.51 -9.05 -32.54
C SER A 462 -3.29 -9.51 -31.09
N SER A 463 -2.93 -10.78 -30.88
CA SER A 463 -2.68 -11.36 -29.55
C SER A 463 -1.61 -10.57 -28.78
N VAL A 464 -0.51 -10.26 -29.46
CA VAL A 464 0.62 -9.58 -28.82
C VAL A 464 0.27 -8.13 -28.51
N VAL A 465 -0.39 -7.41 -29.42
CA VAL A 465 -0.82 -6.03 -29.20
C VAL A 465 -1.81 -5.94 -28.04
N VAL A 466 -2.81 -6.84 -27.99
CA VAL A 466 -3.77 -6.91 -26.89
C VAL A 466 -3.07 -7.23 -25.57
N GLY A 467 -2.13 -8.17 -25.56
CA GLY A 467 -1.32 -8.51 -24.39
C GLY A 467 -0.54 -7.30 -23.84
N ILE A 468 0.12 -6.53 -24.71
CA ILE A 468 0.85 -5.31 -24.31
C ILE A 468 -0.10 -4.28 -23.70
N ILE A 469 -1.17 -3.92 -24.43
CA ILE A 469 -2.10 -2.86 -24.01
C ILE A 469 -2.77 -3.26 -22.70
N GLY A 470 -3.25 -4.50 -22.59
CA GLY A 470 -3.96 -5.00 -21.42
C GLY A 470 -3.12 -4.97 -20.14
N ILE A 471 -1.90 -5.51 -20.20
CA ILE A 471 -1.00 -5.52 -19.03
C ILE A 471 -0.51 -4.12 -18.69
N PHE A 472 -0.23 -3.27 -19.70
CA PHE A 472 0.14 -1.88 -19.47
C PHE A 472 -0.99 -1.11 -18.77
N LEU A 473 -2.25 -1.31 -19.18
CA LEU A 473 -3.41 -0.70 -18.54
C LEU A 473 -3.59 -1.20 -17.11
N ALA A 474 -3.43 -2.49 -16.84
CA ALA A 474 -3.50 -3.04 -15.49
C ALA A 474 -2.43 -2.40 -14.58
N TRP A 475 -1.20 -2.28 -15.08
CA TRP A 475 -0.11 -1.63 -14.35
C TRP A 475 -0.39 -0.15 -14.08
N LYS A 476 -0.89 0.59 -15.08
CA LYS A 476 -1.29 2.00 -14.91
C LYS A 476 -2.43 2.17 -13.92
N PHE A 477 -3.39 1.26 -13.91
CA PHE A 477 -4.50 1.26 -12.96
C PHE A 477 -3.99 1.07 -11.52
N GLU A 478 -3.10 0.11 -11.28
CA GLU A 478 -2.49 -0.10 -9.96
C GLU A 478 -1.76 1.15 -9.45
N ILE A 479 -0.96 1.79 -10.31
CA ILE A 479 -0.25 3.03 -9.94
C ILE A 479 -1.22 4.17 -9.66
N LYS A 480 -2.34 4.26 -10.39
CA LYS A 480 -3.33 5.32 -10.21
C LYS A 480 -4.13 5.16 -8.91
N GLU A 481 -4.59 3.95 -8.62
CA GLU A 481 -5.38 3.67 -7.43
C GLU A 481 -4.53 3.68 -6.16
N GLN A 482 -3.24 3.30 -6.25
CA GLN A 482 -2.29 3.23 -5.13
C GLN A 482 -2.79 2.43 -3.92
N ARG A 483 -3.78 1.55 -4.12
CA ARG A 483 -4.38 0.71 -3.08
C ARG A 483 -4.11 -0.75 -3.38
N ASP A 484 -4.28 -1.56 -2.33
CA ASP A 484 -4.25 -3.01 -2.49
C ASP A 484 -5.25 -3.44 -3.55
N THR A 485 -4.77 -4.29 -4.45
CA THR A 485 -5.57 -4.81 -5.56
C THR A 485 -6.38 -6.02 -5.13
N LEU A 486 -6.03 -6.68 -4.01
CA LEU A 486 -6.74 -7.82 -3.41
C LEU A 486 -7.80 -7.32 -2.42
N LYS A 487 -8.90 -6.78 -2.94
CA LYS A 487 -9.97 -6.20 -2.13
C LYS A 487 -10.93 -7.25 -1.57
N VAL A 488 -11.43 -7.01 -0.36
CA VAL A 488 -12.57 -7.73 0.21
C VAL A 488 -13.86 -7.21 -0.44
N LEU A 489 -14.81 -8.10 -0.72
CA LEU A 489 -16.08 -7.74 -1.34
C LEU A 489 -17.13 -7.33 -0.31
N GLU A 490 -18.00 -6.42 -0.74
CA GLU A 490 -19.27 -6.12 -0.07
C GLU A 490 -20.12 -7.38 0.06
N ALA A 491 -20.92 -7.47 1.13
CA ALA A 491 -21.63 -8.69 1.51
C ALA A 491 -22.51 -9.27 0.40
N VAL A 492 -23.23 -8.42 -0.36
CA VAL A 492 -24.11 -8.82 -1.46
C VAL A 492 -23.33 -9.48 -2.62
N LEU A 493 -22.06 -9.09 -2.81
CA LEU A 493 -21.19 -9.61 -3.86
C LEU A 493 -20.45 -10.91 -3.45
N ARG A 494 -20.65 -11.41 -2.22
CA ARG A 494 -19.95 -12.61 -1.71
C ARG A 494 -20.49 -13.94 -2.28
N SER A 495 -21.51 -13.93 -3.12
CA SER A 495 -22.00 -15.17 -3.76
C SER A 495 -21.02 -15.66 -4.84
N ASN A 496 -20.18 -16.63 -4.47
CA ASN A 496 -19.19 -17.21 -5.36
C ASN A 496 -19.82 -17.80 -6.64
N PHE A 497 -21.05 -18.28 -6.59
CA PHE A 497 -21.77 -18.83 -7.73
C PHE A 497 -22.01 -17.78 -8.83
N TRP A 498 -22.60 -16.64 -8.50
CA TRP A 498 -22.91 -15.60 -9.48
C TRP A 498 -21.66 -14.91 -9.99
N LEU A 499 -20.67 -14.70 -9.12
CA LEU A 499 -19.36 -14.20 -9.52
C LEU A 499 -18.68 -15.16 -10.51
N ALA A 500 -18.74 -16.47 -10.28
CA ALA A 500 -18.12 -17.48 -11.15
C ALA A 500 -18.86 -17.72 -12.48
N THR A 501 -20.14 -17.35 -12.59
CA THR A 501 -20.96 -17.66 -13.77
C THR A 501 -21.27 -16.40 -14.56
N HIS A 502 -22.16 -15.54 -14.03
CA HIS A 502 -22.62 -14.32 -14.68
C HIS A 502 -21.45 -13.39 -15.03
N VAL A 503 -20.65 -13.03 -14.02
CA VAL A 503 -19.61 -12.01 -14.19
C VAL A 503 -18.48 -12.52 -15.11
N ILE A 504 -18.11 -13.80 -15.02
CA ILE A 504 -17.18 -14.42 -15.97
C ILE A 504 -17.73 -14.34 -17.40
N ALA A 505 -18.99 -14.74 -17.63
CA ALA A 505 -19.59 -14.73 -18.96
C ALA A 505 -19.59 -13.32 -19.60
N ILE A 506 -19.98 -12.30 -18.83
CA ILE A 506 -19.97 -10.91 -19.30
C ILE A 506 -18.55 -10.41 -19.61
N ASN A 507 -17.54 -10.83 -18.84
CA ASN A 507 -16.15 -10.46 -19.11
C ASN A 507 -15.57 -11.17 -20.34
N ILE A 508 -15.97 -12.42 -20.60
CA ILE A 508 -15.61 -13.11 -21.86
C ILE A 508 -16.19 -12.36 -23.06
N ARG A 509 -17.43 -11.87 -22.96
CA ARG A 509 -18.01 -10.99 -23.98
C ARG A 509 -17.19 -9.71 -24.18
N TYR A 510 -16.77 -9.04 -23.10
CA TYR A 510 -15.95 -7.83 -23.24
C TYR A 510 -14.64 -8.10 -23.99
N ALA A 511 -13.99 -9.24 -23.70
CA ALA A 511 -12.80 -9.68 -24.43
C ALA A 511 -13.07 -9.86 -25.94
N ALA A 512 -14.17 -10.54 -26.28
CA ALA A 512 -14.58 -10.71 -27.67
C ALA A 512 -14.88 -9.37 -28.37
N ALA A 513 -15.59 -8.46 -27.71
CA ALA A 513 -15.94 -7.15 -28.27
C ALA A 513 -14.70 -6.27 -28.53
N ILE A 514 -13.76 -6.23 -27.57
CA ILE A 514 -12.49 -5.49 -27.73
C ILE A 514 -11.69 -6.06 -28.90
N LEU A 515 -11.61 -7.40 -29.00
CA LEU A 515 -10.88 -8.05 -30.08
C LEU A 515 -11.54 -7.82 -31.45
N ALA A 516 -12.86 -7.99 -31.56
CA ALA A 516 -13.61 -7.73 -32.78
C ALA A 516 -13.38 -6.29 -33.25
N ARG A 517 -13.42 -5.33 -32.33
CA ARG A 517 -13.11 -3.93 -32.62
C ARG A 517 -11.69 -3.77 -33.15
N LEU A 518 -10.69 -4.34 -32.49
CA LEU A 518 -9.28 -4.22 -32.92
C LEU A 518 -9.09 -4.80 -34.33
N VAL A 519 -9.60 -5.99 -34.57
CA VAL A 519 -9.50 -6.66 -35.88
C VAL A 519 -10.28 -5.89 -36.96
N ALA A 520 -11.44 -5.30 -36.63
CA ALA A 520 -12.18 -4.44 -37.55
C ALA A 520 -11.43 -3.15 -37.91
N HIS A 521 -10.62 -2.57 -37.01
CA HIS A 521 -9.77 -1.43 -37.35
C HIS A 521 -8.73 -1.81 -38.41
N ILE A 522 -8.19 -3.03 -38.37
CA ILE A 522 -7.28 -3.53 -39.41
C ILE A 522 -7.94 -3.49 -40.79
N PHE A 523 -9.23 -3.85 -40.88
CA PHE A 523 -10.00 -3.73 -42.12
C PHE A 523 -10.10 -2.27 -42.60
N ILE A 524 -10.45 -1.35 -41.70
CA ILE A 524 -10.58 0.09 -42.02
C ILE A 524 -9.26 0.65 -42.55
N PHE A 525 -8.14 0.35 -41.88
CA PHE A 525 -6.82 0.80 -42.32
C PHE A 525 -6.38 0.13 -43.62
N SER A 526 -6.65 -1.17 -43.79
CA SER A 526 -6.43 -1.89 -45.06
C SER A 526 -7.14 -1.20 -46.23
N LYS A 527 -8.41 -0.80 -46.05
CA LYS A 527 -9.17 -0.09 -47.09
C LYS A 527 -8.66 1.32 -47.33
N ARG A 528 -8.37 2.09 -46.27
CA ARG A 528 -7.91 3.49 -46.36
C ARG A 528 -6.52 3.63 -46.97
N LEU A 529 -5.60 2.74 -46.62
CA LEU A 529 -4.20 2.75 -47.09
C LEU A 529 -4.00 1.87 -48.32
N ASN A 530 -5.07 1.25 -48.83
CA ASN A 530 -5.05 0.27 -49.92
C ASN A 530 -4.03 -0.86 -49.72
N LEU A 531 -3.92 -1.35 -48.48
CA LEU A 531 -3.01 -2.43 -48.08
C LEU A 531 -3.75 -3.76 -48.04
N GLY A 532 -3.21 -4.78 -48.72
CA GLY A 532 -3.77 -6.13 -48.78
C GLY A 532 -4.92 -6.28 -49.80
N GLY A 533 -5.00 -7.45 -50.42
CA GLY A 533 -6.03 -7.77 -51.42
C GLY A 533 -7.39 -8.09 -50.81
N ASP A 534 -8.38 -8.35 -51.67
CA ASP A 534 -9.75 -8.62 -51.22
C ASP A 534 -9.89 -9.90 -50.40
N ASP A 535 -9.06 -10.91 -50.65
CA ASP A 535 -9.06 -12.14 -49.85
C ASP A 535 -8.56 -11.93 -48.41
N PHE A 536 -7.63 -10.98 -48.22
CA PHE A 536 -7.19 -10.55 -46.89
C PHE A 536 -8.36 -9.85 -46.16
N ARG A 537 -9.04 -8.94 -46.85
CA ARG A 537 -10.21 -8.24 -46.31
C ARG A 537 -11.37 -9.19 -45.97
N LYS A 538 -11.68 -10.16 -46.84
CA LYS A 538 -12.68 -11.22 -46.58
C LYS A 538 -12.33 -12.06 -45.36
N THR A 539 -11.04 -12.35 -45.16
CA THR A 539 -10.56 -13.07 -43.98
C THR A 539 -10.86 -12.26 -42.72
N ILE A 540 -10.50 -10.97 -42.70
CA ILE A 540 -10.77 -10.10 -41.55
C ILE A 540 -12.27 -10.04 -41.27
N THR A 541 -13.11 -9.88 -42.30
CA THR A 541 -14.58 -9.88 -42.14
C THR A 541 -15.07 -11.16 -41.48
N ARG A 542 -14.57 -12.33 -41.91
CA ARG A 542 -14.94 -13.61 -41.32
C ARG A 542 -14.50 -13.74 -39.86
N MET A 543 -13.30 -13.28 -39.53
CA MET A 543 -12.80 -13.25 -38.16
C MET A 543 -13.69 -12.35 -37.28
N VAL A 544 -13.98 -11.13 -37.72
CA VAL A 544 -14.84 -10.19 -36.99
C VAL A 544 -16.23 -10.79 -36.77
N TYR A 545 -16.82 -11.40 -37.79
CA TYR A 545 -18.11 -12.08 -37.68
C TYR A 545 -18.07 -13.19 -36.63
N GLY A 546 -17.10 -14.10 -36.72
CA GLY A 546 -16.96 -15.21 -35.76
C GLY A 546 -16.76 -14.75 -34.32
N ILE A 547 -15.88 -13.76 -34.10
CA ILE A 547 -15.65 -13.18 -32.77
C ILE A 547 -16.92 -12.49 -32.25
N THR A 548 -17.67 -11.82 -33.12
CA THR A 548 -18.94 -11.16 -32.74
C THR A 548 -20.00 -12.18 -32.36
N CYS A 549 -20.16 -13.27 -33.11
CA CYS A 549 -21.07 -14.36 -32.76
C CYS A 549 -20.70 -15.01 -31.42
N PHE A 550 -19.40 -15.26 -31.20
CA PHE A 550 -18.89 -15.75 -29.92
C PHE A 550 -19.21 -14.78 -28.77
N GLY A 551 -18.96 -13.48 -28.97
CA GLY A 551 -19.31 -12.45 -28.00
C GLY A 551 -20.81 -12.37 -27.71
N LEU A 552 -21.66 -12.48 -28.73
CA LEU A 552 -23.12 -12.46 -28.61
C LEU A 552 -23.64 -13.62 -27.76
N LEU A 553 -23.09 -14.83 -27.93
CA LEU A 553 -23.44 -15.99 -27.11
C LEU A 553 -23.22 -15.70 -25.62
N PHE A 554 -22.03 -15.21 -25.25
CA PHE A 554 -21.72 -14.88 -23.87
C PHE A 554 -22.47 -13.65 -23.36
N ALA A 555 -22.83 -12.71 -24.24
CA ALA A 555 -23.70 -11.60 -23.91
C ALA A 555 -25.11 -12.06 -23.52
N LEU A 556 -25.68 -12.97 -24.30
CA LEU A 556 -26.99 -13.53 -24.04
C LEU A 556 -26.99 -14.30 -22.72
N VAL A 557 -26.09 -15.28 -22.59
CA VAL A 557 -25.97 -16.11 -21.37
C VAL A 557 -25.69 -15.23 -20.16
N GLY A 558 -24.74 -14.30 -20.25
CA GLY A 558 -24.42 -13.39 -19.17
C GLY A 558 -25.60 -12.52 -18.77
N THR A 559 -26.33 -11.92 -19.71
CA THR A 559 -27.47 -11.04 -19.39
C THR A 559 -28.61 -11.82 -18.74
N VAL A 560 -28.91 -13.03 -19.21
CA VAL A 560 -29.92 -13.90 -18.58
C VAL A 560 -29.52 -14.26 -17.15
N LEU A 561 -28.28 -14.72 -16.93
CA LEU A 561 -27.78 -15.06 -15.59
C LEU A 561 -27.78 -13.85 -14.65
N GLY A 562 -27.45 -12.66 -15.16
CA GLY A 562 -27.48 -11.41 -14.39
C GLY A 562 -28.89 -11.05 -13.95
N GLY A 563 -29.88 -11.30 -14.81
CA GLY A 563 -31.28 -11.14 -14.47
C GLY A 563 -31.75 -12.06 -13.35
N VAL A 564 -31.33 -13.33 -13.38
CA VAL A 564 -31.65 -14.30 -12.32
C VAL A 564 -30.97 -13.88 -11.02
N TRP A 565 -29.69 -13.50 -11.07
CA TRP A 565 -28.98 -12.97 -9.89
C TRP A 565 -29.67 -11.74 -9.30
N ALA A 566 -30.07 -10.80 -10.15
CA ALA A 566 -30.77 -9.59 -9.70
C ALA A 566 -32.09 -9.92 -8.99
N ASN A 567 -32.85 -10.90 -9.52
CA ASN A 567 -34.06 -11.38 -8.88
C ASN A 567 -33.79 -12.09 -7.54
N ASP A 568 -32.74 -12.92 -7.48
CA ASP A 568 -32.32 -13.65 -6.28
C ASP A 568 -31.88 -12.71 -5.15
N SER A 569 -31.14 -11.64 -5.48
CA SER A 569 -30.56 -10.73 -4.49
C SER A 569 -31.44 -9.52 -4.14
N TRP A 570 -32.24 -9.00 -5.09
CA TRP A 570 -33.05 -7.78 -4.91
C TRP A 570 -34.55 -7.99 -5.20
N GLY A 571 -35.00 -9.22 -5.44
CA GLY A 571 -36.41 -9.55 -5.68
C GLY A 571 -36.97 -9.11 -7.04
N ARG A 572 -36.18 -8.44 -7.89
CA ARG A 572 -36.52 -8.06 -9.27
C ARG A 572 -35.29 -7.74 -10.11
N PHE A 573 -35.41 -7.88 -11.43
CA PHE A 573 -34.33 -7.72 -12.41
C PHE A 573 -33.62 -6.34 -12.39
N TRP A 574 -34.27 -5.26 -11.94
CA TRP A 574 -33.74 -3.88 -11.86
C TRP A 574 -33.86 -3.28 -10.45
N GLY A 575 -33.71 -4.10 -9.41
CA GLY A 575 -33.87 -3.66 -8.02
C GLY A 575 -32.66 -2.92 -7.43
N TRP A 576 -31.50 -3.01 -8.09
CA TRP A 576 -30.21 -2.52 -7.64
C TRP A 576 -29.98 -1.03 -7.94
#